data_AF-A0A5E4INC9-F1
#
_entry.id   AF-A0A5E4INC9-F1
#
_cell.length_a   1.000
_cell.length_b   1.000
_cell.length_c   1.000
_cell.angle_alpha   90.00
_cell.angle_beta   90.00
_cell.angle_gamma   90.00
#
_symmetry.space_group_name_H-M   'P 1'
#
loop_
_entity.id
_entity.type
_entity.pdbx_description
1 polymer ?
#
loop_
_entity_poly.entity_id
_entity_poly.type
_entity_poly.pdbx_seq_one_letter_code
_entity_poly.pdbx_strand_id
1 'polypeptide(L)'
;MAVDFVTHLISSLDYGVVTTLAAFVHQFVLPIIFTLVIASWLVFKEKKERMHSLAIAAVIGFLFYFSVKSLANVPRPCVELGGKITCPVDSSFPSGHTLAAAMAAIGMIASPLFYAFLVFVLFTAFSRIYLGVHTLADVSAGLALGLACFEIGQSVLGIQWLWKEREKEKNPKREFGRQAVHLLLGLGLALVCLVAQKPIAELVLICGIVAALVVMHMKINGQKLPLVDGIFHTFEREGVLPGSGTLWYLVGLLAIVSFAKSPAMGIGLVLIIGIGDGFSSIIGVNWGNHKLPWNPKKSLEGSAAFFVTALSSAIFISPLFAIALSFLGAVVESLPLKIDDNVSVSLVLIAGAAALGIL
;
A
#
# COMPACT_ATOMS: atom_id res chain seq x y z
N MET A 1 -7.94 8.13 20.73
CA MET A 1 -8.78 7.46 19.72
C MET A 1 -9.13 6.12 20.33
N ALA A 2 -10.42 5.76 20.47
CA ALA A 2 -10.76 4.46 21.05
C ALA A 2 -10.09 3.35 20.23
N VAL A 3 -9.48 2.38 20.90
CA VAL A 3 -8.87 1.23 20.23
C VAL A 3 -9.96 0.47 19.49
N ASP A 4 -9.69 0.05 18.25
CA ASP A 4 -10.69 -0.61 17.42
C ASP A 4 -11.04 -2.02 17.96
N PHE A 5 -12.22 -2.52 17.61
CA PHE A 5 -12.71 -3.79 18.16
C PHE A 5 -11.84 -5.00 17.76
N VAL A 6 -11.17 -4.96 16.60
CA VAL A 6 -10.28 -6.05 16.15
C VAL A 6 -9.03 -6.07 17.02
N THR A 7 -8.45 -4.88 17.28
CA THR A 7 -7.32 -4.73 18.19
C THR A 7 -7.69 -5.20 19.60
N HIS A 8 -8.86 -4.81 20.13
CA HIS A 8 -9.34 -5.31 21.42
C HIS A 8 -9.49 -6.83 21.44
N LEU A 9 -10.15 -7.40 20.43
CA LEU A 9 -10.38 -8.85 20.34
C LEU A 9 -9.05 -9.60 20.35
N ILE A 10 -8.12 -9.24 19.46
CA ILE A 10 -6.83 -9.94 19.31
C ILE A 10 -5.95 -9.76 20.55
N SER A 11 -5.89 -8.56 21.13
CA SER A 11 -5.09 -8.29 22.33
C SER A 11 -5.68 -8.96 23.59
N SER A 12 -6.98 -9.24 23.64
CA SER A 12 -7.62 -9.95 24.74
C SER A 12 -7.34 -11.46 24.78
N LEU A 13 -6.89 -12.04 23.66
CA LEU A 13 -6.50 -13.45 23.60
C LEU A 13 -5.29 -13.69 24.51
N ASP A 14 -5.30 -14.78 25.28
CA ASP A 14 -4.16 -15.15 26.13
C ASP A 14 -3.87 -16.65 26.07
N TYR A 15 -2.89 -16.99 25.23
CA TYR A 15 -2.38 -18.34 25.06
C TYR A 15 -0.87 -18.33 25.28
N GLY A 16 -0.39 -19.02 26.32
CA GLY A 16 1.02 -18.98 26.74
C GLY A 16 2.02 -19.27 25.61
N VAL A 17 1.77 -20.28 24.78
CA VAL A 17 2.61 -20.61 23.61
C VAL A 17 2.67 -19.47 22.60
N VAL A 18 1.52 -18.85 22.31
CA VAL A 18 1.44 -17.71 21.38
C VAL A 18 2.17 -16.50 21.96
N THR A 19 2.07 -16.26 23.27
CA THR A 19 2.80 -15.19 23.97
C THR A 19 4.31 -15.37 23.87
N THR A 20 4.82 -16.59 24.09
CA THR A 20 6.26 -16.88 23.94
C THR A 20 6.74 -16.65 22.50
N LEU A 21 6.00 -17.16 21.50
CA LEU A 21 6.36 -16.99 20.10
C LEU A 21 6.28 -15.52 19.66
N ALA A 22 5.25 -14.79 20.09
CA ALA A 22 5.08 -13.39 19.79
C ALA A 22 6.19 -12.52 20.43
N ALA A 23 6.55 -12.81 21.68
CA ALA A 23 7.66 -12.14 22.36
C ALA A 23 9.01 -12.43 21.68
N PHE A 24 9.24 -13.67 21.24
CA PHE A 24 10.41 -14.02 20.45
C PHE A 24 10.47 -13.23 19.14
N VAL A 25 9.37 -13.17 18.38
CA VAL A 25 9.30 -12.37 17.16
C VAL A 25 9.51 -10.90 17.46
N HIS A 26 8.96 -10.36 18.55
CA HIS A 26 9.22 -8.98 18.96
C HIS A 26 10.71 -8.68 19.13
N GLN A 27 11.45 -9.58 19.77
CA GLN A 27 12.86 -9.37 20.06
C GLN A 27 13.76 -9.61 18.85
N PHE A 28 13.41 -10.59 18.00
CA PHE A 28 14.31 -11.11 16.98
C PHE A 28 13.88 -10.88 15.52
N VAL A 29 12.70 -10.31 15.23
CA VAL A 29 12.23 -10.17 13.83
C VAL A 29 13.23 -9.43 12.94
N LEU A 30 13.78 -8.30 13.40
CA LEU A 30 14.69 -7.47 12.61
C LEU A 30 16.02 -8.19 12.32
N PRO A 31 16.73 -8.75 13.32
CA PRO A 31 17.95 -9.51 13.04
C PRO A 31 17.68 -10.78 12.20
N ILE A 32 16.53 -11.44 12.37
CA ILE A 32 16.14 -12.58 11.53
C ILE A 32 15.99 -12.14 10.08
N ILE A 33 15.20 -11.09 9.81
CA ILE A 33 15.02 -10.54 8.45
C ILE A 33 16.36 -10.17 7.84
N PHE A 34 17.18 -9.42 8.58
CA PHE A 34 18.48 -8.96 8.09
C PHE A 34 19.39 -10.12 7.69
N THR A 35 19.46 -11.14 8.54
CA THR A 35 20.28 -12.34 8.28
C THR A 35 19.77 -13.12 7.06
N LEU A 36 18.45 -13.33 6.96
CA LEU A 36 17.86 -14.07 5.84
C LEU A 36 18.00 -13.32 4.51
N VAL A 37 17.90 -11.99 4.52
CA VAL A 37 18.10 -11.16 3.33
C VAL A 37 19.56 -11.22 2.88
N ILE A 38 20.52 -11.08 3.79
CA ILE A 38 21.95 -11.22 3.47
C ILE A 38 22.26 -12.61 2.93
N ALA A 39 21.80 -13.66 3.62
CA ALA A 39 22.01 -15.04 3.16
C ALA A 39 21.43 -15.25 1.74
N SER A 40 20.23 -14.73 1.48
CA SER A 40 19.61 -14.78 0.16
C SER A 40 20.41 -14.00 -0.89
N TRP A 41 20.95 -12.84 -0.53
CA TRP A 41 21.79 -12.03 -1.42
C TRP A 41 23.10 -12.73 -1.80
N LEU A 42 23.71 -13.45 -0.87
CA LEU A 42 24.95 -14.20 -1.09
C LEU A 42 24.71 -15.48 -1.93
N VAL A 43 23.59 -16.16 -1.72
CA VAL A 43 23.26 -17.44 -2.40
C VAL A 43 22.71 -17.21 -3.81
N PHE A 44 21.81 -16.24 -4.00
CA PHE A 44 21.12 -16.03 -5.28
C PHE A 44 21.86 -15.01 -6.17
N LYS A 45 23.01 -15.41 -6.72
CA LYS A 45 23.90 -14.55 -7.53
C LYS A 45 23.23 -13.93 -8.77
N GLU A 46 22.22 -14.57 -9.34
CA GLU A 46 21.46 -14.07 -10.51
C GLU A 46 20.33 -13.10 -10.14
N LYS A 47 20.04 -12.91 -8.84
CA LYS A 47 18.89 -12.10 -8.35
C LYS A 47 19.34 -10.81 -7.65
N LYS A 48 20.55 -10.31 -7.96
CA LYS A 48 21.17 -9.16 -7.28
C LYS A 48 20.38 -7.86 -7.41
N GLU A 49 19.79 -7.60 -8.58
CA GLU A 49 18.97 -6.41 -8.84
C GLU A 49 17.80 -6.26 -7.85
N ARG A 50 17.10 -7.36 -7.56
CA ARG A 50 16.00 -7.42 -6.60
C ARG A 50 16.48 -7.16 -5.16
N MET A 51 17.65 -7.68 -4.82
CA MET A 51 18.24 -7.49 -3.49
C MET A 51 18.80 -6.08 -3.31
N HIS A 52 19.33 -5.44 -4.37
CA HIS A 52 19.69 -4.02 -4.35
C HIS A 52 18.45 -3.14 -4.16
N SER A 53 17.34 -3.48 -4.85
CA SER A 53 16.06 -2.79 -4.66
C SER A 53 15.58 -2.90 -3.22
N LEU A 54 15.70 -4.09 -2.60
CA LEU A 54 15.37 -4.30 -1.20
C LEU A 54 16.29 -3.51 -0.25
N ALA A 55 17.58 -3.42 -0.54
CA ALA A 55 18.52 -2.65 0.29
C ALA A 55 18.18 -1.15 0.27
N ILE A 56 17.88 -0.59 -0.91
CA ILE A 56 17.44 0.80 -1.02
C ILE A 56 16.08 1.00 -0.37
N ALA A 57 15.15 0.08 -0.57
CA ALA A 57 13.86 0.08 0.09
C ALA A 57 13.99 0.08 1.61
N ALA A 58 14.95 -0.65 2.19
CA ALA A 58 15.19 -0.65 3.62
C ALA A 58 15.68 0.71 4.14
N VAL A 59 16.55 1.41 3.39
CA VAL A 59 16.98 2.78 3.72
C VAL A 59 15.80 3.74 3.65
N ILE A 60 15.05 3.70 2.55
CA ILE A 60 13.85 4.53 2.35
C ILE A 60 12.81 4.25 3.45
N GLY A 61 12.54 2.98 3.73
CA GLY A 61 11.61 2.52 4.75
C GLY A 61 12.01 2.94 6.15
N PHE A 62 13.31 2.94 6.47
CA PHE A 62 13.81 3.47 7.73
C PHE A 62 13.56 4.97 7.87
N LEU A 63 13.80 5.75 6.79
CA LEU A 63 13.52 7.18 6.77
C LEU A 63 12.02 7.47 6.93
N PHE A 64 11.16 6.81 6.13
CA PHE A 64 9.71 6.94 6.24
C PHE A 64 9.20 6.56 7.63
N TYR A 65 9.66 5.42 8.17
CA TYR A 65 9.32 4.97 9.51
C TYR A 65 9.67 6.04 10.54
N PHE A 66 10.91 6.54 10.54
CA PHE A 66 11.36 7.53 11.51
C PHE A 66 10.60 8.86 11.38
N SER A 67 10.39 9.34 10.16
CA SER A 67 9.67 10.58 9.88
C SER A 67 8.20 10.49 10.28
N VAL A 68 7.48 9.42 9.91
CA VAL A 68 6.06 9.28 10.29
C VAL A 68 5.95 9.13 11.80
N LYS A 69 6.85 8.35 12.42
CA LYS A 69 6.79 8.06 13.84
C LYS A 69 7.02 9.30 14.71
N SER A 70 7.92 10.19 14.30
CA SER A 70 8.18 11.45 15.00
C SER A 70 7.05 12.47 14.86
N LEU A 71 6.29 12.40 13.76
CA LEU A 71 5.16 13.29 13.50
C LEU A 71 3.84 12.80 14.11
N ALA A 72 3.60 11.48 14.14
CA ALA A 72 2.29 10.92 14.46
C ALA A 72 1.97 10.95 15.97
N ASN A 73 2.98 10.83 16.84
CA ASN A 73 2.87 10.81 18.31
C ASN A 73 1.64 10.03 18.84
N VAL A 74 1.43 8.81 18.32
CA VAL A 74 0.26 7.99 18.67
C VAL A 74 0.59 7.15 19.91
N PRO A 75 -0.22 7.21 20.98
CA PRO A 75 0.01 6.40 22.17
C PRO A 75 -0.18 4.92 21.85
N ARG A 76 0.62 4.05 22.50
CA ARG A 76 0.50 2.60 22.30
C ARG A 76 -0.73 2.03 23.00
N PRO A 77 -1.39 1.01 22.42
CA PRO A 77 -2.54 0.37 23.06
C PRO A 77 -2.22 -0.23 24.43
N CYS A 78 -0.98 -0.65 24.68
CA CYS A 78 -0.57 -1.25 25.97
C CYS A 78 -0.64 -0.28 27.16
N VAL A 79 -0.73 1.04 26.91
CA VAL A 79 -0.96 2.04 27.95
C VAL A 79 -2.38 1.94 28.51
N GLU A 80 -3.37 1.67 27.65
CA GLU A 80 -4.79 1.60 28.02
C GLU A 80 -5.27 0.17 28.26
N LEU A 81 -4.82 -0.78 27.43
CA LEU A 81 -5.29 -2.17 27.43
C LEU A 81 -4.46 -3.11 28.32
N GLY A 82 -3.26 -2.68 28.73
CA GLY A 82 -2.24 -3.56 29.28
C GLY A 82 -1.51 -4.36 28.19
N GLY A 83 -0.18 -4.36 28.24
CA GLY A 83 0.66 -5.12 27.33
C GLY A 83 1.03 -6.49 27.91
N LYS A 84 1.27 -7.48 27.04
CA LYS A 84 1.85 -8.78 27.44
C LYS A 84 3.38 -8.75 27.61
N ILE A 85 3.98 -7.63 27.23
CA ILE A 85 5.40 -7.31 27.33
C ILE A 85 5.53 -5.87 27.84
N THR A 86 6.75 -5.49 28.23
CA THR A 86 7.07 -4.09 28.58
C THR A 86 6.63 -3.15 27.45
N CYS A 87 5.74 -2.22 27.79
CA CYS A 87 5.19 -1.28 26.81
C CYS A 87 6.30 -0.35 26.31
N PRO A 88 6.60 -0.33 25.00
CA PRO A 88 7.65 0.54 24.49
C PRO A 88 7.28 2.02 24.65
N VAL A 89 8.28 2.88 24.88
CA VAL A 89 8.06 4.31 25.19
C VAL A 89 7.86 5.19 23.94
N ASP A 90 8.15 4.67 22.76
CA ASP A 90 8.01 5.36 21.49
C ASP A 90 6.60 5.23 20.90
N SER A 91 6.28 6.06 19.90
CA SER A 91 4.97 6.08 19.22
C SER A 91 4.55 4.69 18.67
N SER A 92 3.25 4.42 18.62
CA SER A 92 2.71 3.17 18.07
C SER A 92 2.74 3.15 16.54
N PHE A 93 2.49 4.29 15.89
CA PHE A 93 2.23 4.35 14.46
C PHE A 93 3.46 4.82 13.67
N PRO A 94 3.84 4.17 12.55
CA PRO A 94 3.39 2.85 12.06
C PRO A 94 4.22 1.71 12.68
N SER A 95 3.81 0.46 12.46
CA SER A 95 4.60 -0.70 12.93
C SER A 95 5.83 -0.95 12.06
N GLY A 96 7.02 -0.63 12.59
CA GLY A 96 8.30 -0.89 11.92
C GLY A 96 8.62 -2.38 11.71
N HIS A 97 8.11 -3.27 12.58
CA HIS A 97 8.29 -4.72 12.44
C HIS A 97 7.52 -5.23 11.21
N THR A 98 6.25 -4.83 11.07
CA THR A 98 5.42 -5.20 9.92
C THR A 98 5.97 -4.60 8.63
N LEU A 99 6.45 -3.35 8.67
CA LEU A 99 7.09 -2.68 7.54
C LEU A 99 8.31 -3.46 7.03
N ALA A 100 9.23 -3.83 7.92
CA ALA A 100 10.40 -4.62 7.55
C ALA A 100 10.02 -6.00 6.99
N ALA A 101 9.08 -6.69 7.64
CA ALA A 101 8.63 -8.01 7.20
C ALA A 101 7.92 -7.97 5.84
N ALA A 102 7.13 -6.92 5.56
CA ALA A 102 6.48 -6.71 4.28
C ALA A 102 7.47 -6.49 3.14
N MET A 103 8.49 -5.63 3.33
CA MET A 103 9.58 -5.44 2.38
C MET A 103 10.31 -6.75 2.08
N ALA A 104 10.61 -7.53 3.12
CA ALA A 104 11.28 -8.82 2.95
C ALA A 104 10.42 -9.82 2.15
N ALA A 105 9.11 -9.88 2.40
CA ALA A 105 8.18 -10.75 1.68
C ALA A 105 8.10 -10.43 0.19
N ILE A 106 7.89 -9.16 -0.19
CA ILE A 106 7.88 -8.77 -1.61
C ILE A 106 9.28 -8.92 -2.25
N GLY A 107 10.36 -8.69 -1.50
CA GLY A 107 11.72 -8.97 -1.94
C GLY A 107 11.96 -10.45 -2.27
N MET A 108 11.15 -11.36 -1.72
CA MET A 108 11.19 -12.80 -1.99
C MET A 108 10.12 -13.27 -2.97
N ILE A 109 9.33 -12.39 -3.58
CA ILE A 109 8.18 -12.75 -4.44
C ILE A 109 8.52 -13.72 -5.59
N ALA A 110 9.74 -13.70 -6.12
CA ALA A 110 10.23 -14.64 -7.16
C ALA A 110 11.13 -15.77 -6.60
N SER A 111 10.99 -16.10 -5.32
CA SER A 111 11.76 -17.12 -4.61
C SER A 111 10.83 -18.20 -4.07
N PRO A 112 11.23 -19.48 -4.01
CA PRO A 112 10.45 -20.51 -3.32
C PRO A 112 10.22 -20.19 -1.83
N LEU A 113 11.06 -19.33 -1.23
CA LEU A 113 10.91 -18.86 0.14
C LEU A 113 9.75 -17.87 0.33
N PHE A 114 9.11 -17.40 -0.73
CA PHE A 114 8.04 -16.40 -0.66
C PHE A 114 6.96 -16.76 0.38
N TYR A 115 6.43 -17.99 0.32
CA TYR A 115 5.36 -18.40 1.24
C TYR A 115 5.80 -18.38 2.72
N ALA A 116 7.06 -18.73 3.00
CA ALA A 116 7.61 -18.64 4.35
C ALA A 116 7.64 -17.18 4.84
N PHE A 117 8.10 -16.26 4.00
CA PHE A 117 8.09 -14.82 4.32
C PHE A 117 6.68 -14.23 4.39
N LEU A 118 5.74 -14.72 3.57
CA LEU A 118 4.34 -14.30 3.60
C LEU A 118 3.69 -14.70 4.94
N VAL A 119 3.86 -15.96 5.37
CA VAL A 119 3.38 -16.40 6.69
C VAL A 119 4.07 -15.61 7.80
N PHE A 120 5.36 -15.34 7.66
CA PHE A 120 6.12 -14.59 8.63
C PHE A 120 5.65 -13.13 8.79
N VAL A 121 5.33 -12.41 7.70
CA VAL A 121 4.77 -11.04 7.81
C VAL A 121 3.38 -11.05 8.43
N LEU A 122 2.53 -12.03 8.10
CA LEU A 122 1.20 -12.16 8.70
C LEU A 122 1.28 -12.45 10.19
N PHE A 123 2.17 -13.37 10.60
CA PHE A 123 2.40 -13.65 12.01
C PHE A 123 3.03 -12.46 12.74
N THR A 124 3.96 -11.74 12.10
CA THR A 124 4.55 -10.52 12.67
C THR A 124 3.48 -9.47 12.92
N ALA A 125 2.62 -9.18 11.94
CA ALA A 125 1.51 -8.24 12.10
C ALA A 125 0.56 -8.68 13.22
N PHE A 126 0.12 -9.94 13.22
CA PHE A 126 -0.73 -10.50 14.26
C PHE A 126 -0.10 -10.38 15.66
N SER A 127 1.16 -10.81 15.81
CA SER A 127 1.89 -10.78 17.08
C SER A 127 1.96 -9.38 17.69
N ARG A 128 2.02 -8.33 16.86
CA ARG A 128 2.08 -6.95 17.35
C ARG A 128 0.79 -6.51 18.02
N ILE A 129 -0.34 -6.89 17.45
CA ILE A 129 -1.66 -6.63 18.01
C ILE A 129 -1.88 -7.51 19.23
N TYR A 130 -1.54 -8.81 19.13
CA TYR A 130 -1.67 -9.79 20.21
C TYR A 130 -0.92 -9.39 21.48
N LEU A 131 0.30 -8.84 21.34
CA LEU A 131 1.10 -8.33 22.46
C LEU A 131 0.56 -7.03 23.06
N GLY A 132 -0.41 -6.38 22.40
CA GLY A 132 -1.03 -5.14 22.83
C GLY A 132 -0.21 -3.89 22.52
N VAL A 133 0.84 -3.95 21.71
CA VAL A 133 1.74 -2.79 21.49
C VAL A 133 1.40 -1.94 20.26
N HIS A 134 0.52 -2.44 19.40
CA HIS A 134 0.12 -1.83 18.13
C HIS A 134 -1.35 -2.11 17.83
N THR A 135 -1.99 -1.18 17.12
CA THR A 135 -3.36 -1.36 16.59
C THR A 135 -3.35 -2.05 15.22
N LEU A 136 -4.53 -2.43 14.73
CA LEU A 136 -4.72 -2.88 13.35
C LEU A 136 -4.26 -1.81 12.34
N ALA A 137 -4.56 -0.54 12.59
CA ALA A 137 -4.13 0.57 11.74
C ALA A 137 -2.59 0.69 11.69
N ASP A 138 -1.89 0.50 12.83
CA ASP A 138 -0.43 0.58 12.89
C ASP A 138 0.23 -0.50 12.02
N VAL A 139 -0.28 -1.74 12.07
CA VAL A 139 0.26 -2.85 11.29
C VAL A 139 -0.15 -2.78 9.82
N SER A 140 -1.35 -2.27 9.53
CA SER A 140 -1.85 -2.02 8.18
C SER A 140 -1.01 -0.96 7.47
N ALA A 141 -0.71 0.15 8.16
CA ALA A 141 0.20 1.17 7.67
C ALA A 141 1.62 0.61 7.47
N GLY A 142 2.11 -0.22 8.40
CA GLY A 142 3.39 -0.90 8.24
C GLY A 142 3.45 -1.76 6.97
N LEU A 143 2.41 -2.58 6.73
CA LEU A 143 2.30 -3.42 5.53
C LEU A 143 2.30 -2.57 4.25
N ALA A 144 1.45 -1.55 4.18
CA ALA A 144 1.33 -0.69 3.01
C ALA A 144 2.63 0.09 2.72
N LEU A 145 3.21 0.72 3.74
CA LEU A 145 4.47 1.45 3.60
C LEU A 145 5.64 0.54 3.22
N GLY A 146 5.70 -0.67 3.76
CA GLY A 146 6.75 -1.63 3.41
C GLY A 146 6.70 -2.00 1.92
N LEU A 147 5.50 -2.31 1.41
CA LEU A 147 5.31 -2.60 -0.01
C LEU A 147 5.63 -1.37 -0.88
N ALA A 148 5.14 -0.19 -0.51
CA ALA A 148 5.42 1.06 -1.23
C ALA A 148 6.93 1.41 -1.24
N CYS A 149 7.64 1.23 -0.13
CA CYS A 149 9.09 1.48 -0.07
C CYS A 149 9.87 0.54 -0.99
N PHE A 150 9.44 -0.72 -1.12
CA PHE A 150 10.03 -1.66 -2.06
C PHE A 150 9.87 -1.19 -3.51
N GLU A 151 8.68 -0.73 -3.85
CA GLU A 151 8.36 -0.17 -5.15
C GLU A 151 9.22 1.07 -5.47
N ILE A 152 9.31 2.02 -4.55
CA ILE A 152 10.15 3.21 -4.69
C ILE A 152 11.62 2.81 -4.86
N GLY A 153 12.10 1.83 -4.08
CA GLY A 153 13.46 1.31 -4.19
C GLY A 153 13.80 0.75 -5.58
N GLN A 154 12.85 0.05 -6.20
CA GLN A 154 12.97 -0.40 -7.60
C GLN A 154 13.04 0.78 -8.58
N SER A 155 12.18 1.79 -8.39
CA SER A 155 12.14 3.00 -9.22
C SER A 155 13.44 3.80 -9.18
N VAL A 156 14.08 3.93 -8.01
CA VAL A 156 15.35 4.64 -7.83
C VAL A 156 16.48 3.99 -8.64
N LEU A 157 16.53 2.65 -8.67
CA LEU A 157 17.55 1.93 -9.43
C LEU A 157 17.28 1.85 -10.94
N GLY A 158 16.09 2.28 -11.38
CA GLY A 158 15.62 2.02 -12.75
C GLY A 158 15.39 0.53 -13.02
N ILE A 159 15.34 -0.31 -11.98
CA ILE A 159 15.16 -1.75 -12.05
C ILE A 159 13.67 -2.02 -11.95
N GLN A 160 12.96 -1.95 -13.08
CA GLN A 160 11.52 -2.17 -13.14
C GLN A 160 11.20 -3.62 -13.56
N TRP A 161 11.79 -4.60 -12.87
CA TRP A 161 11.61 -6.02 -13.20
C TRP A 161 10.15 -6.49 -13.01
N LEU A 162 9.40 -5.89 -12.07
CA LEU A 162 7.97 -6.20 -11.91
C LEU A 162 7.08 -5.56 -12.98
N TRP A 163 7.53 -4.49 -13.66
CA TRP A 163 6.78 -3.81 -14.72
C TRP A 163 7.73 -3.21 -15.76
N LYS A 164 7.90 -3.91 -16.89
CA LYS A 164 8.67 -3.39 -18.02
C LYS A 164 7.98 -2.11 -18.54
N GLU A 165 8.78 -1.07 -18.82
CA GLU A 165 8.39 0.30 -19.17
C GLU A 165 6.91 0.51 -19.49
N ARG A 166 6.24 1.30 -18.63
CA ARG A 166 4.86 1.75 -18.77
C ARG A 166 4.65 2.50 -20.09
N GLU A 167 4.38 1.78 -21.17
CA GLU A 167 3.57 2.31 -22.25
C GLU A 167 2.15 2.47 -21.73
N LYS A 168 1.57 3.66 -21.90
CA LYS A 168 0.15 3.86 -21.59
C LYS A 168 -0.66 2.91 -22.45
N GLU A 169 -1.68 2.28 -21.87
CA GLU A 169 -2.67 1.53 -22.64
C GLU A 169 -3.30 2.47 -23.65
N LYS A 170 -3.14 2.14 -24.94
CA LYS A 170 -3.66 2.96 -26.04
C LYS A 170 -5.07 2.53 -26.42
N ASN A 171 -5.50 1.34 -26.01
CA ASN A 171 -6.83 0.81 -26.28
C ASN A 171 -7.86 1.39 -25.28
N PRO A 172 -8.80 2.24 -25.74
CA PRO A 172 -9.76 2.87 -24.84
C PRO A 172 -10.68 1.88 -24.11
N LYS A 173 -11.04 0.76 -24.75
CA LYS A 173 -11.95 -0.24 -24.13
C LYS A 173 -11.28 -0.96 -22.96
N ARG A 174 -10.00 -1.31 -23.12
CA ARG A 174 -9.22 -2.00 -22.08
C ARG A 174 -8.93 -1.06 -20.92
N GLU A 175 -8.57 0.18 -21.22
CA GLU A 175 -8.36 1.20 -20.18
C GLU A 175 -9.65 1.49 -19.41
N PHE A 176 -10.80 1.59 -20.09
CA PHE A 176 -12.10 1.71 -19.43
C PHE A 176 -12.38 0.53 -18.50
N GLY A 177 -12.16 -0.71 -18.97
CA GLY A 177 -12.37 -1.91 -18.15
C GLY A 177 -11.49 -1.94 -16.90
N ARG A 178 -10.20 -1.61 -17.04
CA ARG A 178 -9.27 -1.48 -15.91
C ARG A 178 -9.76 -0.45 -14.91
N GLN A 179 -10.12 0.73 -15.38
CA GLN A 179 -10.57 1.83 -14.51
C GLN A 179 -11.93 1.56 -13.87
N ALA A 180 -12.81 0.81 -14.53
CA ALA A 180 -14.05 0.33 -13.93
C ALA A 180 -13.78 -0.61 -12.75
N VAL A 181 -12.80 -1.51 -12.85
CA VAL A 181 -12.40 -2.38 -11.72
C VAL A 181 -11.86 -1.54 -10.55
N HIS A 182 -10.98 -0.57 -10.81
CA HIS A 182 -10.43 0.30 -9.76
C HIS A 182 -11.54 1.13 -9.10
N LEU A 183 -12.43 1.74 -9.89
CA LEU A 183 -13.57 2.50 -9.38
C LEU A 183 -14.51 1.63 -8.53
N LEU A 184 -14.85 0.42 -8.99
CA LEU A 184 -15.71 -0.49 -8.23
C LEU A 184 -15.07 -0.94 -6.92
N LEU A 185 -13.77 -1.23 -6.92
CA LEU A 185 -13.02 -1.56 -5.70
C LEU A 185 -12.97 -0.37 -4.74
N GLY A 186 -12.71 0.85 -5.22
CA GLY A 186 -12.69 2.06 -4.42
C GLY A 186 -14.06 2.41 -3.83
N LEU A 187 -15.13 2.34 -4.62
CA LEU A 187 -16.51 2.57 -4.16
C LEU A 187 -16.96 1.47 -3.19
N GLY A 188 -16.62 0.22 -3.45
CA GLY A 188 -16.88 -0.89 -2.54
C GLY A 188 -16.20 -0.69 -1.18
N LEU A 189 -14.92 -0.27 -1.19
CA LEU A 189 -14.20 0.08 0.03
C LEU A 189 -14.83 1.27 0.75
N ALA A 190 -15.23 2.32 0.02
CA ALA A 190 -15.92 3.46 0.60
C ALA A 190 -17.23 3.04 1.29
N LEU A 191 -18.00 2.14 0.67
CA LEU A 191 -19.19 1.56 1.28
C LEU A 191 -18.86 0.77 2.55
N VAL A 192 -17.82 -0.07 2.55
CA VAL A 192 -17.35 -0.79 3.74
C VAL A 192 -16.99 0.18 4.87
N CYS A 193 -16.28 1.27 4.56
CA CYS A 193 -15.97 2.31 5.54
C CYS A 193 -17.22 2.99 6.12
N LEU A 194 -18.30 3.11 5.33
CA LEU A 194 -19.58 3.68 5.77
C LEU A 194 -20.39 2.71 6.65
N VAL A 195 -20.41 1.42 6.32
CA VAL A 195 -21.35 0.45 6.93
C VAL A 195 -20.71 -0.51 7.94
N ALA A 196 -19.44 -0.87 7.76
CA ALA A 196 -18.77 -1.97 8.44
C ALA A 196 -17.59 -1.53 9.32
N GLN A 197 -17.38 -0.21 9.49
CA GLN A 197 -16.29 0.40 10.24
C GLN A 197 -14.90 0.22 9.58
N LYS A 198 -14.00 1.16 9.90
CA LYS A 198 -12.60 1.20 9.42
C LYS A 198 -11.82 -0.13 9.55
N PRO A 199 -11.82 -0.85 10.70
CA PRO A 199 -11.00 -2.06 10.83
C PRO A 199 -11.43 -3.19 9.87
N ILE A 200 -12.71 -3.28 9.49
CA ILE A 200 -13.16 -4.27 8.50
C ILE A 200 -12.61 -3.91 7.11
N ALA A 201 -12.59 -2.62 6.75
CA ALA A 201 -11.98 -2.16 5.51
C ALA A 201 -10.47 -2.50 5.44
N GLU A 202 -9.74 -2.29 6.54
CA GLU A 202 -8.32 -2.66 6.64
C GLU A 202 -8.11 -4.17 6.46
N LEU A 203 -8.91 -5.02 7.11
CA LEU A 203 -8.83 -6.48 6.95
C LEU A 203 -9.12 -6.92 5.52
N VAL A 204 -10.15 -6.37 4.86
CA VAL A 204 -10.48 -6.67 3.46
C VAL A 204 -9.31 -6.32 2.55
N LEU A 205 -8.69 -5.16 2.74
CA LEU A 205 -7.53 -4.73 1.96
C LEU A 205 -6.29 -5.58 2.24
N ILE A 206 -6.01 -5.96 3.50
CA ILE A 206 -4.93 -6.89 3.84
C ILE A 206 -5.14 -8.23 3.12
N CYS A 207 -6.35 -8.79 3.17
CA CYS A 207 -6.68 -10.03 2.47
C CYS A 207 -6.51 -9.89 0.95
N GLY A 208 -6.94 -8.78 0.36
CA GLY A 208 -6.77 -8.49 -1.06
C GLY A 208 -5.30 -8.40 -1.47
N ILE A 209 -4.46 -7.73 -0.67
CA ILE A 209 -3.01 -7.63 -0.89
C ILE A 209 -2.36 -9.01 -0.80
N VAL A 210 -2.69 -9.81 0.22
CA VAL A 210 -2.18 -11.17 0.36
C VAL A 210 -2.54 -12.03 -0.86
N ALA A 211 -3.80 -11.98 -1.30
CA ALA A 211 -4.25 -12.69 -2.50
C ALA A 211 -3.50 -12.22 -3.75
N ALA A 212 -3.34 -10.90 -3.93
CA ALA A 212 -2.59 -10.33 -5.05
C ALA A 212 -1.12 -10.77 -5.06
N LEU A 213 -0.45 -10.80 -3.90
CA LEU A 213 0.93 -11.28 -3.77
C LEU A 213 1.04 -12.77 -4.08
N VAL A 214 0.10 -13.61 -3.61
CA VAL A 214 0.08 -15.04 -3.92
C VAL A 214 -0.10 -15.25 -5.43
N VAL A 215 -1.11 -14.62 -6.04
CA VAL A 215 -1.33 -14.71 -7.50
C VAL A 215 -0.09 -14.26 -8.26
N MET A 216 0.51 -13.13 -7.87
CA MET A 216 1.73 -12.62 -8.49
C MET A 216 2.89 -13.62 -8.40
N HIS A 217 3.12 -14.22 -7.23
CA HIS A 217 4.13 -15.26 -7.05
C HIS A 217 3.88 -16.48 -7.95
N MET A 218 2.64 -16.98 -7.99
CA MET A 218 2.26 -18.11 -8.84
C MET A 218 2.54 -17.82 -10.32
N LYS A 219 2.18 -16.61 -10.78
CA LYS A 219 2.39 -16.14 -12.16
C LYS A 219 3.87 -15.97 -12.50
N ILE A 220 4.68 -15.39 -11.61
CA ILE A 220 6.14 -15.28 -11.79
C ILE A 220 6.76 -16.67 -12.01
N ASN A 221 6.28 -17.68 -11.30
CA ASN A 221 6.78 -19.06 -11.41
C ASN A 221 6.10 -19.87 -12.53
N GLY A 222 5.41 -19.21 -13.46
CA GLY A 222 4.86 -19.85 -14.67
C GLY A 222 3.61 -20.72 -14.43
N GLN A 223 2.98 -20.64 -13.26
CA GLN A 223 1.75 -21.37 -13.00
C GLN A 223 0.59 -20.77 -13.82
N LYS A 224 -0.21 -21.63 -14.44
CA LYS A 224 -1.43 -21.25 -15.16
C LYS A 224 -2.59 -21.22 -14.19
N LEU A 225 -3.37 -20.15 -14.24
CA LEU A 225 -4.53 -19.93 -13.39
C LEU A 225 -5.71 -19.55 -14.29
N PRO A 226 -6.43 -20.51 -14.90
CA PRO A 226 -7.34 -20.24 -16.02
C PRO A 226 -8.37 -19.11 -15.78
N LEU A 227 -8.94 -19.06 -14.56
CA LEU A 227 -9.87 -18.00 -14.17
C LEU A 227 -9.20 -16.63 -14.09
N VAL A 228 -8.02 -16.58 -13.46
CA VAL A 228 -7.25 -15.35 -13.27
C VAL A 228 -6.64 -14.88 -14.59
N ASP A 229 -6.17 -15.82 -15.41
CA ASP A 229 -5.64 -15.59 -16.75
C ASP A 229 -6.70 -14.97 -17.66
N GLY A 230 -7.95 -15.46 -17.62
CA GLY A 230 -9.06 -14.86 -18.38
C GLY A 230 -9.34 -13.40 -17.98
N ILE A 231 -9.32 -13.10 -16.67
CA ILE A 231 -9.49 -11.73 -16.16
C ILE A 231 -8.34 -10.84 -16.62
N PHE A 232 -7.09 -11.28 -16.45
CA PHE A 232 -5.91 -10.50 -16.85
C PHE A 232 -5.77 -10.32 -18.36
N HIS A 233 -6.17 -11.29 -19.17
CA HIS A 233 -6.22 -11.08 -20.62
C HIS A 233 -7.22 -9.98 -21.00
N THR A 234 -8.33 -9.87 -20.26
CA THR A 234 -9.38 -8.88 -20.52
C THR A 234 -9.00 -7.47 -20.05
N PHE A 235 -8.41 -7.35 -18.85
CA PHE A 235 -8.22 -6.05 -18.17
C PHE A 235 -6.75 -5.64 -17.97
N GLU A 236 -5.82 -6.59 -18.17
CA GLU A 236 -4.35 -6.44 -17.97
C GLU A 236 -3.69 -5.38 -18.86
N ARG A 237 -2.37 -5.22 -18.85
CA ARG A 237 -1.61 -4.67 -19.99
C ARG A 237 -0.75 -5.79 -20.56
N GLU A 238 -0.47 -5.76 -21.86
CA GLU A 238 0.49 -6.70 -22.44
C GLU A 238 1.92 -6.37 -21.97
N GLY A 239 2.69 -7.39 -21.60
CA GLY A 239 4.09 -7.24 -21.18
C GLY A 239 4.33 -6.78 -19.73
N VAL A 240 3.27 -6.56 -18.94
CA VAL A 240 3.35 -6.26 -17.51
C VAL A 240 3.10 -7.53 -16.68
N LEU A 241 3.72 -7.63 -15.51
CA LEU A 241 3.47 -8.76 -14.63
C LEU A 241 2.00 -8.75 -14.19
N PRO A 242 1.24 -9.84 -14.40
CA PRO A 242 -0.19 -9.84 -14.08
C PRO A 242 -0.45 -9.62 -12.58
N GLY A 243 -1.43 -8.76 -12.29
CA GLY A 243 -1.86 -8.35 -10.96
C GLY A 243 -1.13 -7.12 -10.39
N SER A 244 -0.12 -6.57 -11.07
CA SER A 244 0.71 -5.52 -10.48
C SER A 244 -0.05 -4.20 -10.26
N GLY A 245 -0.87 -3.78 -11.23
CA GLY A 245 -1.66 -2.55 -11.08
C GLY A 245 -2.67 -2.65 -9.93
N THR A 246 -3.32 -3.82 -9.81
CA THR A 246 -4.25 -4.10 -8.71
C THR A 246 -3.53 -4.11 -7.36
N LEU A 247 -2.33 -4.70 -7.27
CA LEU A 247 -1.54 -4.70 -6.04
C LEU A 247 -1.24 -3.27 -5.58
N TRP A 248 -0.73 -2.41 -6.45
CA TRP A 248 -0.37 -1.03 -6.07
C TRP A 248 -1.57 -0.17 -5.75
N TYR A 249 -2.69 -0.39 -6.44
CA TYR A 249 -3.95 0.22 -6.06
C TYR A 249 -4.36 -0.17 -4.65
N LEU A 250 -4.37 -1.47 -4.33
CA LEU A 250 -4.70 -1.96 -2.98
C LEU A 250 -3.73 -1.45 -1.90
N VAL A 251 -2.43 -1.38 -2.20
CA VAL A 251 -1.41 -0.82 -1.31
C VAL A 251 -1.67 0.66 -1.04
N GLY A 252 -1.99 1.45 -2.07
CA GLY A 252 -2.36 2.86 -1.94
C GLY A 252 -3.61 3.05 -1.09
N LEU A 253 -4.67 2.27 -1.34
CA LEU A 253 -5.90 2.29 -0.55
C LEU A 253 -5.65 1.91 0.92
N LEU A 254 -4.84 0.87 1.19
CA LEU A 254 -4.51 0.47 2.55
C LEU A 254 -3.72 1.57 3.27
N ALA A 255 -2.78 2.23 2.59
CA ALA A 255 -2.07 3.37 3.15
C ALA A 255 -3.05 4.49 3.52
N ILE A 256 -3.95 4.89 2.61
CA ILE A 256 -4.94 5.95 2.87
C ILE A 256 -5.82 5.61 4.07
N VAL A 257 -6.42 4.42 4.08
CA VAL A 257 -7.33 4.01 5.15
C VAL A 257 -6.60 3.95 6.49
N SER A 258 -5.39 3.38 6.52
CA SER A 258 -4.62 3.23 7.76
C SER A 258 -4.27 4.58 8.38
N PHE A 259 -3.82 5.53 7.55
CA PHE A 259 -3.46 6.87 8.00
C PHE A 259 -4.68 7.75 8.30
N ALA A 260 -5.88 7.40 7.83
CA ALA A 260 -7.07 8.22 8.05
C ALA A 260 -7.55 8.18 9.51
N LYS A 261 -7.54 9.33 10.23
CA LYS A 261 -8.14 9.48 11.56
C LYS A 261 -9.66 9.30 11.62
N SER A 262 -10.37 9.51 10.51
CA SER A 262 -11.82 9.32 10.44
C SER A 262 -12.23 8.55 9.18
N PRO A 263 -13.35 7.78 9.23
CA PRO A 263 -13.88 7.11 8.05
C PRO A 263 -14.19 8.09 6.90
N ALA A 264 -14.73 9.27 7.22
CA ALA A 264 -15.04 10.29 6.22
C ALA A 264 -13.79 10.75 5.46
N MET A 265 -12.68 11.03 6.17
CA MET A 265 -11.42 11.37 5.50
C MET A 265 -10.90 10.23 4.63
N GLY A 266 -10.92 9.00 5.15
CA GLY A 266 -10.50 7.82 4.38
C GLY A 266 -11.30 7.69 3.08
N ILE A 267 -12.62 7.83 3.15
CA ILE A 267 -13.51 7.80 1.98
C ILE A 267 -13.17 8.94 1.01
N GLY A 268 -13.03 10.17 1.50
CA GLY A 268 -12.69 11.33 0.67
C GLY A 268 -11.40 11.12 -0.14
N LEU A 269 -10.33 10.63 0.52
CA LEU A 269 -9.06 10.34 -0.13
C LEU A 269 -9.15 9.15 -1.10
N VAL A 270 -9.89 8.10 -0.76
CA VAL A 270 -10.16 6.96 -1.66
C VAL A 270 -10.89 7.41 -2.93
N LEU A 271 -11.84 8.34 -2.82
CA LEU A 271 -12.55 8.90 -3.97
C LEU A 271 -11.62 9.72 -4.87
N ILE A 272 -10.69 10.50 -4.31
CA ILE A 272 -9.71 11.26 -5.10
C ILE A 272 -8.92 10.31 -6.02
N ILE A 273 -8.45 9.17 -5.51
CA ILE A 273 -7.72 8.20 -6.34
C ILE A 273 -8.67 7.44 -7.27
N GLY A 274 -9.71 6.80 -6.72
CA GLY A 274 -10.57 5.90 -7.48
C GLY A 274 -11.34 6.60 -8.61
N ILE A 275 -11.80 7.83 -8.39
CA ILE A 275 -12.50 8.62 -9.41
C ILE A 275 -11.49 9.44 -10.22
N GLY A 276 -10.58 10.15 -9.56
CA GLY A 276 -9.63 11.05 -10.24
C GLY A 276 -8.74 10.31 -11.24
N ASP A 277 -8.06 9.23 -10.83
CA ASP A 277 -7.20 8.45 -11.72
C ASP A 277 -8.00 7.80 -12.86
N GLY A 278 -9.18 7.25 -12.51
CA GLY A 278 -10.10 6.62 -13.45
C GLY A 278 -10.47 7.55 -14.61
N PHE A 279 -11.00 8.74 -14.29
CA PHE A 279 -11.40 9.71 -15.29
C PHE A 279 -10.21 10.35 -16.01
N SER A 280 -9.11 10.63 -15.32
CA SER A 280 -7.86 11.12 -15.93
C SER A 280 -7.36 10.21 -17.05
N SER A 281 -7.36 8.91 -16.76
CA SER A 281 -6.93 7.87 -17.69
C SER A 281 -7.88 7.74 -18.89
N ILE A 282 -9.19 7.60 -18.63
CA ILE A 282 -10.20 7.46 -19.69
C ILE A 282 -10.20 8.67 -20.62
N ILE A 283 -10.20 9.88 -20.07
CA ILE A 283 -10.21 11.11 -20.85
C ILE A 283 -8.88 11.32 -21.56
N GLY A 284 -7.76 11.03 -20.90
CA GLY A 284 -6.43 11.17 -21.50
C GLY A 284 -6.18 10.23 -22.68
N VAL A 285 -6.78 9.03 -22.68
CA VAL A 285 -6.68 8.08 -23.81
C VAL A 285 -7.63 8.46 -24.96
N ASN A 286 -8.86 8.90 -24.67
CA ASN A 286 -9.85 9.20 -25.71
C ASN A 286 -9.71 10.62 -26.32
N TRP A 287 -9.34 11.61 -25.51
CA TRP A 287 -9.37 13.04 -25.89
C TRP A 287 -8.12 13.82 -25.46
N GLY A 288 -7.07 13.15 -25.01
CA GLY A 288 -5.84 13.80 -24.52
C GLY A 288 -4.95 14.35 -25.64
N ASN A 289 -5.40 15.40 -26.32
CA ASN A 289 -4.73 16.02 -27.46
C ASN A 289 -3.56 16.92 -27.03
N HIS A 290 -3.68 17.61 -25.90
CA HIS A 290 -2.63 18.53 -25.43
C HIS A 290 -1.71 17.83 -24.43
N LYS A 291 -0.51 17.44 -24.86
CA LYS A 291 0.47 16.77 -24.00
C LYS A 291 1.13 17.76 -23.03
N LEU A 292 1.48 17.27 -21.83
CA LEU A 292 2.15 18.09 -20.83
C LEU A 292 3.64 18.26 -21.17
N PRO A 293 4.22 19.47 -21.02
CA PRO A 293 5.63 19.73 -21.37
C PRO A 293 6.64 18.87 -20.61
N TRP A 294 6.37 18.55 -19.34
CA TRP A 294 7.25 17.73 -18.49
C TRP A 294 6.95 16.24 -18.55
N ASN A 295 5.80 15.83 -19.10
CA ASN A 295 5.41 14.43 -19.22
C ASN A 295 4.55 14.18 -20.47
N PRO A 296 5.18 13.85 -21.61
CA PRO A 296 4.47 13.62 -22.87
C PRO A 296 3.50 12.44 -22.84
N LYS A 297 3.60 11.55 -21.84
CA LYS A 297 2.66 10.43 -21.65
C LYS A 297 1.33 10.90 -21.06
N LYS A 298 1.28 12.06 -20.41
CA LYS A 298 0.09 12.62 -19.78
C LYS A 298 -0.43 13.79 -20.62
N SER A 299 -1.70 14.13 -20.45
CA SER A 299 -2.38 15.18 -21.20
C SER A 299 -3.03 16.18 -20.25
N LEU A 300 -3.14 17.43 -20.69
CA LEU A 300 -3.78 18.50 -19.94
C LEU A 300 -5.26 18.17 -19.68
N GLU A 301 -5.95 17.57 -20.65
CA GLU A 301 -7.33 17.10 -20.49
C GLU A 301 -7.45 16.00 -19.43
N GLY A 302 -6.46 15.11 -19.32
CA GLY A 302 -6.45 14.06 -18.30
C GLY A 302 -6.24 14.64 -16.90
N SER A 303 -5.26 15.54 -16.73
CA SER A 303 -5.04 16.21 -15.46
C SER A 303 -6.22 17.10 -15.04
N ALA A 304 -6.87 17.80 -15.99
CA ALA A 304 -8.09 18.57 -15.72
C ALA A 304 -9.24 17.65 -15.29
N ALA A 305 -9.40 16.50 -15.97
CA ALA A 305 -10.39 15.49 -15.59
C ALA A 305 -10.14 14.92 -14.19
N PHE A 306 -8.89 14.62 -13.84
CA PHE A 306 -8.52 14.22 -12.48
C PHE A 306 -9.04 15.24 -11.47
N PHE A 307 -8.62 16.51 -11.64
CA PHE A 307 -8.91 17.57 -10.71
C PHE A 307 -10.42 17.76 -10.50
N VAL A 308 -11.17 17.92 -11.59
CA VAL A 308 -12.62 18.21 -11.54
C VAL A 308 -13.39 17.05 -10.93
N THR A 309 -13.09 15.81 -11.31
CA THR A 309 -13.85 14.65 -10.82
C THR A 309 -13.49 14.28 -9.38
N ALA A 310 -12.24 14.51 -8.96
CA ALA A 310 -11.79 14.33 -7.60
C ALA A 310 -12.43 15.32 -6.59
N LEU A 311 -12.99 16.46 -7.06
CA LEU A 311 -13.77 17.37 -6.20
C LEU A 311 -15.03 16.73 -5.61
N SER A 312 -15.49 15.60 -6.15
CA SER A 312 -16.53 14.77 -5.51
C SER A 312 -16.18 14.33 -4.09
N SER A 313 -14.90 14.30 -3.74
CA SER A 313 -14.43 14.07 -2.36
C SER A 313 -14.92 15.12 -1.36
N ALA A 314 -15.33 16.32 -1.81
CA ALA A 314 -15.90 17.38 -0.98
C ALA A 314 -17.21 16.97 -0.25
N ILE A 315 -17.81 15.84 -0.63
CA ILE A 315 -18.93 15.23 0.10
C ILE A 315 -18.49 14.75 1.50
N PHE A 316 -17.23 14.32 1.64
CA PHE A 316 -16.71 13.69 2.86
C PHE A 316 -15.63 14.51 3.58
N ILE A 317 -14.95 15.40 2.87
CA ILE A 317 -13.94 16.31 3.44
C ILE A 317 -14.31 17.76 3.11
N SER A 318 -13.79 18.72 3.88
CA SER A 318 -14.07 20.14 3.63
C SER A 318 -13.79 20.53 2.17
N PRO A 319 -14.64 21.33 1.51
CA PRO A 319 -14.43 21.75 0.13
C PRO A 319 -13.04 22.35 -0.12
N LEU A 320 -12.49 23.11 0.84
CA LEU A 320 -11.15 23.68 0.72
C LEU A 320 -10.07 22.58 0.67
N PHE A 321 -10.20 21.55 1.51
CA PHE A 321 -9.27 20.42 1.52
C PHE A 321 -9.45 19.55 0.27
N ALA A 322 -10.69 19.35 -0.20
CA ALA A 322 -10.95 18.64 -1.46
C ALA A 322 -10.27 19.33 -2.64
N ILE A 323 -10.38 20.66 -2.75
CA ILE A 323 -9.69 21.44 -3.80
C ILE A 323 -8.17 21.27 -3.68
N ALA A 324 -7.60 21.48 -2.50
CA ALA A 324 -6.15 21.40 -2.29
C ALA A 324 -5.59 20.00 -2.61
N LEU A 325 -6.25 18.94 -2.10
CA LEU A 325 -5.81 17.57 -2.27
C LEU A 325 -6.06 17.04 -3.70
N SER A 326 -7.17 17.42 -4.33
CA SER A 326 -7.43 17.07 -5.74
C SER A 326 -6.42 17.73 -6.67
N PHE A 327 -6.04 18.99 -6.40
CA PHE A 327 -4.99 19.68 -7.14
C PHE A 327 -3.64 18.99 -6.95
N LEU A 328 -3.29 18.70 -5.70
CA LEU A 328 -2.05 18.02 -5.36
C LEU A 328 -1.96 16.63 -6.04
N GLY A 329 -3.04 15.85 -6.00
CA GLY A 329 -3.15 14.57 -6.69
C GLY A 329 -2.96 14.71 -8.20
N ALA A 330 -3.65 15.68 -8.84
CA ALA A 330 -3.53 15.94 -10.27
C ALA A 330 -2.10 16.34 -10.68
N VAL A 331 -1.40 17.13 -9.85
CA VAL A 331 -0.01 17.50 -10.09
C VAL A 331 0.89 16.28 -10.03
N VAL A 332 0.82 15.47 -8.97
CA VAL A 332 1.67 14.28 -8.82
C VAL A 332 1.43 13.28 -9.94
N GLU A 333 0.16 13.05 -10.26
CA GLU A 333 -0.28 12.18 -11.36
C GLU A 333 0.23 12.64 -12.74
N SER A 334 0.52 13.93 -12.87
CA SER A 334 1.08 14.52 -14.09
C SER A 334 2.58 14.32 -14.22
N LEU A 335 3.31 14.04 -13.13
CA LEU A 335 4.77 13.98 -13.12
C LEU A 335 5.29 12.69 -13.78
N PRO A 336 6.48 12.71 -14.42
CA PRO A 336 7.09 11.55 -15.04
C PRO A 336 7.78 10.64 -13.99
N LEU A 337 7.07 10.30 -12.91
CA LEU A 337 7.62 9.47 -11.83
C LEU A 337 7.78 8.02 -12.29
N LYS A 338 8.88 7.40 -11.88
CA LYS A 338 9.13 5.96 -12.12
C LYS A 338 8.48 5.05 -11.07
N ILE A 339 7.59 5.60 -10.24
CA ILE A 339 6.76 4.93 -9.20
C ILE A 339 5.33 4.82 -9.75
N ASP A 340 4.61 3.76 -9.44
CA ASP A 340 3.20 3.54 -9.72
C ASP A 340 2.37 4.74 -9.26
N ASP A 341 1.45 5.12 -10.12
CA ASP A 341 0.62 6.31 -9.97
C ASP A 341 -0.27 6.16 -8.71
N ASN A 342 -0.75 4.95 -8.43
CA ASN A 342 -1.57 4.69 -7.24
C ASN A 342 -0.80 4.87 -5.93
N VAL A 343 0.47 4.49 -5.89
CA VAL A 343 1.30 4.65 -4.68
C VAL A 343 1.77 6.09 -4.52
N SER A 344 2.29 6.69 -5.59
CA SER A 344 2.78 8.07 -5.55
C SER A 344 1.68 9.07 -5.18
N VAL A 345 0.50 8.96 -5.81
CA VAL A 345 -0.66 9.80 -5.47
C VAL A 345 -1.13 9.54 -4.03
N SER A 346 -1.24 8.28 -3.59
CA SER A 346 -1.65 7.95 -2.21
C SER A 346 -0.73 8.57 -1.17
N LEU A 347 0.59 8.40 -1.31
CA LEU A 347 1.56 8.91 -0.34
C LEU A 347 1.54 10.44 -0.28
N VAL A 348 1.38 11.11 -1.42
CA VAL A 348 1.32 12.57 -1.44
C VAL A 348 -0.01 13.09 -0.90
N LEU A 349 -1.13 12.41 -1.15
CA LEU A 349 -2.41 12.76 -0.52
C LEU A 349 -2.34 12.62 1.01
N ILE A 350 -1.72 11.56 1.52
CA ILE A 350 -1.47 11.38 2.96
C ILE A 350 -0.58 12.51 3.50
N ALA A 351 0.53 12.81 2.83
CA ALA A 351 1.41 13.90 3.25
C ALA A 351 0.73 15.27 3.21
N GLY A 352 -0.06 15.54 2.17
CA GLY A 352 -0.85 16.77 2.02
C GLY A 352 -1.92 16.90 3.11
N ALA A 353 -2.65 15.83 3.39
CA ALA A 353 -3.62 15.80 4.49
C ALA A 353 -2.95 16.03 5.85
N ALA A 354 -1.75 15.48 6.06
CA ALA A 354 -0.98 15.70 7.28
C ALA A 354 -0.53 17.17 7.40
N ALA A 355 -0.05 17.77 6.31
CA ALA A 355 0.34 19.18 6.27
C ALA A 355 -0.85 20.13 6.52
N LEU A 356 -2.05 19.72 6.11
CA LEU A 356 -3.30 20.45 6.37
C LEU A 356 -3.85 20.23 7.80
N GLY A 357 -3.20 19.38 8.62
CA GLY A 357 -3.59 19.11 9.99
C GLY A 357 -4.87 18.28 10.13
N ILE A 358 -5.31 17.63 9.04
CA ILE A 358 -6.53 16.82 9.02
C ILE A 358 -6.26 15.33 9.10
N LEU A 359 -5.00 14.93 8.88
CA LEU A 359 -4.59 13.53 8.97
C LEU A 359 -4.52 13.04 10.39
#